data_AF-A0A950KNR2-F1
#
_entry.id   AF-A0A950KNR2-F1
#
_cell.length_a   1.000
_cell.length_b   1.000
_cell.length_c   1.000
_cell.angle_alpha   90.00
_cell.angle_beta   90.00
_cell.angle_gamma   90.00
#
_symmetry.space_group_name_H-M   'P 1'
#
loop_
_entity.id
_entity.type
_entity.pdbx_description
1 polymer ?
#
loop_
_entity_poly.entity_id
_entity_poly.type
_entity_poly.pdbx_seq_one_letter_code
_entity_poly.pdbx_strand_id
1 'polypeptide(L)'
;MTVADVVAQVRDGRLEDFVREAVALVARELMDAEISDEIGAALGEVAPEVRLTHRNGYRPRAWETRVGEIELLIPKKRSGSSYFPSFLEPRRRSEQAIIAVVLEAYVNGVSTRKVDRLVEQLGIDGMSKDRVSALCRALDEQVELFRQRPLEGAYPYLWLDAKVRHEALLDRAGWETPPPGCHSSLVKLRAA
;
A
#
# COMPACT_ATOMS: atom_id res chain seq x y z
N MET A 1 0.37 16.65 -7.09
CA MET A 1 1.19 15.49 -6.75
C MET A 1 0.54 14.29 -7.40
N THR A 2 1.08 13.90 -8.55
CA THR A 2 0.72 12.72 -9.31
C THR A 2 1.60 11.54 -8.86
N VAL A 3 1.25 10.31 -9.22
CA VAL A 3 2.08 9.12 -8.93
C VAL A 3 3.49 9.28 -9.54
N ALA A 4 3.60 9.89 -10.73
CA ALA A 4 4.88 10.19 -11.36
C ALA A 4 5.75 11.18 -10.55
N ASP A 5 5.13 12.19 -9.93
CA ASP A 5 5.83 13.16 -9.08
C ASP A 5 6.38 12.50 -7.81
N VAL A 6 5.62 11.58 -7.20
CA VAL A 6 6.07 10.84 -6.02
C VAL A 6 7.21 9.89 -6.36
N VAL A 7 7.14 9.19 -7.50
CA VAL A 7 8.26 8.35 -7.99
C VAL A 7 9.54 9.18 -8.17
N ALA A 8 9.44 10.45 -8.56
CA ALA A 8 10.60 11.34 -8.65
C ALA A 8 11.11 11.81 -7.28
N GLN A 9 10.22 12.01 -6.30
CA GLN A 9 10.52 12.42 -4.93
C GLN A 9 11.05 11.29 -4.04
N VAL A 10 10.88 10.02 -4.42
CA VAL A 10 11.47 8.84 -3.74
C VAL A 10 13.01 8.93 -3.60
N ARG A 11 13.66 9.88 -4.28
CA ARG A 11 15.09 10.20 -4.08
C ARG A 11 15.45 10.82 -2.72
N ASP A 12 14.48 11.19 -1.89
CA ASP A 12 14.75 11.40 -0.45
C ASP A 12 14.84 10.02 0.22
N GLY A 13 16.04 9.61 0.65
CA GLY A 13 16.29 8.24 1.16
C GLY A 13 15.33 7.79 2.28
N ARG A 14 14.73 8.73 3.03
CA ARG A 14 13.71 8.45 4.06
C ARG A 14 12.33 8.07 3.51
N LEU A 15 11.96 8.54 2.31
CA LEU A 15 10.74 8.09 1.62
C LEU A 15 11.00 6.76 0.91
N GLU A 16 12.21 6.57 0.39
CA GLU A 16 12.61 5.30 -0.24
C GLU A 16 12.47 4.12 0.72
N ASP A 17 12.96 4.24 1.95
CA ASP A 17 12.88 3.19 2.97
C ASP A 17 11.43 2.84 3.33
N PHE A 18 10.58 3.86 3.54
CA PHE A 18 9.15 3.66 3.80
C PHE A 18 8.46 2.92 2.65
N VAL A 19 8.68 3.35 1.41
CA VAL A 19 8.04 2.70 0.25
C VAL A 19 8.58 1.28 0.07
N ARG A 20 9.87 1.04 0.30
CA ARG A 20 10.47 -0.29 0.26
C ARG A 20 9.83 -1.23 1.29
N GLU A 21 9.66 -0.79 2.52
CA GLU A 21 9.02 -1.56 3.59
C GLU A 21 7.55 -1.84 3.28
N ALA A 22 6.81 -0.83 2.80
CA ALA A 22 5.42 -0.98 2.40
C ALA A 22 5.26 -1.98 1.25
N VAL A 23 6.13 -1.92 0.22
CA VAL A 23 6.13 -2.87 -0.89
C VAL A 23 6.46 -4.29 -0.41
N ALA A 24 7.45 -4.45 0.48
CA ALA A 24 7.82 -5.75 1.03
C ALA A 24 6.66 -6.37 1.84
N LEU A 25 5.95 -5.54 2.60
CA LEU A 25 4.76 -5.95 3.35
C LEU A 25 3.63 -6.39 2.41
N VAL A 26 3.32 -5.59 1.39
CA VAL A 26 2.28 -5.91 0.41
C VAL A 26 2.58 -7.22 -0.33
N ALA A 27 3.82 -7.39 -0.80
CA ALA A 27 4.26 -8.60 -1.46
C ALA A 27 4.12 -9.84 -0.55
N ARG A 28 4.41 -9.70 0.74
CA ARG A 28 4.26 -10.80 1.72
C ARG A 28 2.80 -11.19 1.91
N GLU A 29 1.92 -10.24 2.15
CA GLU A 29 0.49 -10.49 2.34
C GLU A 29 -0.14 -11.10 1.09
N LEU A 30 0.25 -10.64 -0.09
CA LEU A 30 -0.14 -11.23 -1.37
C LEU A 30 0.28 -12.70 -1.46
N MET A 31 1.54 -13.00 -1.18
CA MET A 31 2.02 -14.38 -1.21
C MET A 31 1.31 -15.28 -0.20
N ASP A 32 1.00 -14.75 0.98
CA ASP A 32 0.28 -15.48 2.02
C ASP A 32 -1.18 -15.73 1.67
N ALA A 33 -1.83 -14.80 0.97
CA ALA A 33 -3.17 -14.98 0.44
C ALA A 33 -3.20 -16.06 -0.64
N GLU A 34 -2.37 -15.94 -1.68
CA GLU A 34 -2.32 -16.90 -2.79
C GLU A 34 -2.06 -18.33 -2.31
N ILE A 35 -1.07 -18.53 -1.44
CA ILE A 35 -0.77 -19.88 -0.95
C ILE A 35 -1.85 -20.41 0.00
N SER A 36 -2.57 -19.55 0.73
CA SER A 36 -3.70 -20.00 1.57
C SER A 36 -4.83 -20.54 0.70
N ASP A 37 -5.11 -19.86 -0.42
CA ASP A 37 -6.16 -20.25 -1.36
C ASP A 37 -5.78 -21.55 -2.09
N GLU A 38 -4.53 -21.69 -2.54
CA GLU A 38 -4.05 -22.95 -3.13
C GLU A 38 -4.06 -24.13 -2.15
N ILE A 39 -3.81 -23.88 -0.85
CA ILE A 39 -3.79 -24.92 0.18
C ILE A 39 -5.20 -25.24 0.69
N GLY A 40 -6.13 -24.28 0.61
CA GLY A 40 -7.46 -24.35 1.21
C GLY A 40 -7.49 -24.04 2.71
N ALA A 41 -6.42 -23.48 3.28
CA ALA A 41 -6.35 -23.13 4.70
C ALA A 41 -5.26 -22.08 4.99
N ALA A 42 -5.53 -21.19 5.95
CA ALA A 42 -4.56 -20.22 6.43
C ALA A 42 -3.41 -20.88 7.22
N LEU A 43 -2.36 -20.09 7.48
CA LEU A 43 -1.22 -20.51 8.30
C LEU A 43 -1.70 -20.84 9.73
N GLY A 44 -1.45 -22.06 10.19
CA GLY A 44 -1.79 -22.49 11.55
C GLY A 44 -3.27 -22.84 11.77
N GLU A 45 -4.14 -22.66 10.77
CA GLU A 45 -5.56 -23.00 10.87
C GLU A 45 -5.75 -24.52 11.00
N VAL A 46 -6.78 -24.99 11.70
CA VAL A 46 -7.13 -26.41 11.78
C VAL A 46 -8.33 -26.66 10.86
N ALA A 47 -8.06 -26.99 9.60
CA ALA A 47 -9.09 -27.23 8.57
C ALA A 47 -8.84 -28.55 7.83
N PRO A 48 -9.00 -29.70 8.50
CA PRO A 48 -8.62 -31.02 7.96
C PRO A 48 -9.45 -31.46 6.75
N GLU A 49 -10.67 -30.94 6.59
CA GLU A 49 -11.58 -31.34 5.51
C GLU A 49 -11.26 -30.67 4.16
N VAL A 50 -10.71 -29.45 4.19
CA VAL A 50 -10.44 -28.63 2.99
C VAL A 50 -8.94 -28.51 2.67
N ARG A 51 -8.06 -28.78 3.63
CA ARG A 51 -6.61 -28.63 3.46
C ARG A 51 -6.02 -29.69 2.54
N LEU A 52 -5.39 -29.24 1.45
CA LEU A 52 -4.74 -30.12 0.46
C LEU A 52 -3.28 -30.43 0.80
N THR A 53 -2.54 -29.48 1.37
CA THR A 53 -1.13 -29.66 1.72
C THR A 53 -0.70 -28.76 2.88
N HIS A 54 0.57 -28.81 3.26
CA HIS A 54 1.14 -27.97 4.31
C HIS A 54 2.24 -27.07 3.77
N ARG A 55 2.41 -25.91 4.39
CA ARG A 55 3.56 -25.03 4.15
C ARG A 55 4.82 -25.67 4.75
N ASN A 56 5.94 -25.59 4.04
CA ASN A 56 7.22 -26.21 4.41
C ASN A 56 8.39 -25.23 4.29
N GLY A 57 8.32 -24.17 5.09
CA GLY A 57 9.33 -23.11 5.11
C GLY A 57 9.25 -22.17 3.90
N TYR A 58 10.33 -21.43 3.69
CA TYR A 58 10.44 -20.36 2.70
C TYR A 58 11.71 -20.53 1.87
N ARG A 59 11.74 -19.95 0.67
CA ARG A 59 12.94 -19.80 -0.16
C ARG A 59 13.23 -18.31 -0.37
N PRO A 60 14.46 -17.83 -0.09
CA PRO A 60 14.81 -16.44 -0.36
C PRO A 60 14.94 -16.22 -1.87
N ARG A 61 14.52 -15.05 -2.33
CA ARG A 61 14.73 -14.55 -3.69
C ARG A 61 14.91 -13.04 -3.66
N ALA A 62 16.03 -12.57 -4.20
CA ALA A 62 16.23 -11.15 -4.47
C ALA A 62 15.25 -10.63 -5.54
N TRP A 63 14.66 -9.48 -5.26
CA TRP A 63 13.71 -8.80 -6.12
C TRP A 63 14.18 -7.36 -6.36
N GLU A 64 14.47 -7.04 -7.62
CA GLU A 64 15.00 -5.73 -8.00
C GLU A 64 13.84 -4.79 -8.30
N THR A 65 13.61 -3.82 -7.43
CA THR A 65 12.53 -2.84 -7.57
C THR A 65 13.08 -1.43 -7.81
N ARG A 66 12.21 -0.50 -8.23
CA ARG A 66 12.60 0.91 -8.39
C ARG A 66 12.93 1.61 -7.07
N VAL A 67 12.47 1.03 -5.96
CA VAL A 67 12.76 1.47 -4.59
C VAL A 67 13.91 0.65 -3.98
N GLY A 68 14.71 0.00 -4.84
CA GLY A 68 15.88 -0.81 -4.50
C GLY A 68 15.61 -2.31 -4.40
N GLU A 69 16.61 -3.07 -3.95
CA GLU A 69 16.49 -4.52 -3.78
C GLU A 69 15.66 -4.89 -2.54
N ILE A 70 14.75 -5.84 -2.70
CA ILE A 70 13.93 -6.42 -1.63
C ILE A 70 14.16 -7.93 -1.60
N GLU A 71 14.47 -8.47 -0.43
CA GLU A 71 14.54 -9.92 -0.25
C GLU A 71 13.14 -10.50 -0.01
N LEU A 72 12.65 -11.30 -0.96
CA LEU A 72 11.37 -11.99 -0.83
C LEU A 72 11.57 -13.38 -0.23
N LEU A 73 10.79 -13.71 0.80
CA LEU A 73 10.69 -15.04 1.37
C LEU A 73 9.50 -15.77 0.75
N ILE A 74 9.72 -16.46 -0.36
CA ILE A 74 8.65 -17.15 -1.09
C ILE A 74 8.27 -18.44 -0.35
N PRO A 75 7.01 -18.61 0.09
CA PRO A 75 6.54 -19.84 0.74
C PRO A 75 6.76 -21.11 -0.09
N LYS A 76 6.94 -22.25 0.58
CA LYS A 76 7.04 -23.57 -0.07
C LYS A 76 5.86 -24.45 0.33
N LYS A 77 5.32 -25.21 -0.62
CA LYS A 77 4.35 -26.30 -0.37
C LYS A 77 5.11 -27.60 -0.10
N ARG A 78 4.56 -28.45 0.78
CA ARG A 78 5.12 -29.77 1.10
C ARG A 78 4.90 -30.79 -0.02
N SER A 79 3.79 -30.67 -0.73
CA SER A 79 3.39 -31.59 -1.81
C SER A 79 2.69 -30.83 -2.93
N GLY A 80 2.69 -31.39 -4.15
CA GLY A 80 2.11 -30.78 -5.34
C GLY A 80 3.09 -29.92 -6.16
N SER A 81 2.55 -29.13 -7.08
CA SER A 81 3.33 -28.19 -7.91
C SER A 81 4.03 -27.14 -7.03
N SER A 82 5.19 -26.65 -7.48
CA SER A 82 5.86 -25.55 -6.76
C SER A 82 5.02 -24.28 -6.83
N TYR A 83 4.78 -23.64 -5.68
CA TYR A 83 4.16 -22.32 -5.62
C TYR A 83 5.08 -21.26 -6.23
N PHE A 84 4.52 -20.39 -7.06
CA PHE A 84 5.20 -19.24 -7.65
C PHE A 84 4.25 -18.03 -7.61
N PRO A 85 4.65 -16.91 -6.98
CA PRO A 85 3.76 -15.76 -6.81
C PRO A 85 3.28 -15.20 -8.15
N SER A 86 1.99 -14.88 -8.25
CA SER A 86 1.35 -14.42 -9.50
C SER A 86 1.92 -13.10 -10.01
N PHE A 87 2.30 -12.21 -9.09
CA PHE A 87 2.85 -10.89 -9.40
C PHE A 87 4.32 -10.92 -9.86
N LEU A 88 4.98 -12.09 -9.81
CA LEU A 88 6.33 -12.26 -10.34
C LEU A 88 6.26 -12.87 -11.74
N GLU A 89 7.14 -12.41 -12.63
CA GLU A 89 7.38 -13.08 -13.90
C GLU A 89 8.55 -14.08 -13.76
N PRO A 90 8.46 -15.29 -14.33
CA PRO A 90 9.59 -16.21 -14.41
C PRO A 90 10.77 -15.56 -15.13
N ARG A 91 11.95 -15.60 -14.51
CA ARG A 91 13.23 -15.07 -15.03
C ARG A 91 13.32 -13.54 -15.16
N ARG A 92 12.31 -12.77 -14.78
CA ARG A 92 12.44 -11.31 -14.62
C ARG A 92 12.66 -10.94 -13.15
N ARG A 93 13.47 -9.90 -12.94
CA ARG A 93 13.77 -9.34 -11.62
C ARG A 93 13.05 -8.03 -11.36
N SER A 94 12.64 -7.33 -12.42
CA SER A 94 12.04 -6.00 -12.34
C SER A 94 10.53 -6.05 -12.16
N GLU A 95 10.04 -5.07 -11.40
CA GLU A 95 8.62 -4.93 -11.12
C GLU A 95 8.16 -3.48 -11.26
N GLN A 96 6.93 -3.28 -11.75
CA GLN A 96 6.30 -1.97 -11.89
C GLN A 96 4.90 -1.90 -11.26
N ALA A 97 4.24 -3.05 -11.09
CA ALA A 97 2.83 -3.16 -10.73
C ALA A 97 2.56 -2.80 -9.25
N ILE A 98 3.14 -3.56 -8.30
CA ILE A 98 2.88 -3.38 -6.86
C ILE A 98 3.39 -2.02 -6.39
N ILE A 99 4.56 -1.57 -6.86
CA ILE A 99 5.10 -0.25 -6.52
C ILE A 99 4.11 0.86 -6.87
N ALA A 100 3.51 0.81 -8.07
CA ALA A 100 2.53 1.81 -8.50
C ALA A 100 1.30 1.81 -7.59
N VAL A 101 0.82 0.63 -7.18
CA VAL A 101 -0.34 0.48 -6.29
C VAL A 101 -0.07 1.01 -4.89
N VAL A 102 1.10 0.71 -4.33
CA VAL A 102 1.51 1.22 -3.00
C VAL A 102 1.66 2.73 -3.02
N LEU A 103 2.30 3.28 -4.05
CA LEU A 103 2.45 4.73 -4.21
C LEU A 103 1.12 5.43 -4.47
N GLU A 104 0.22 4.80 -5.22
CA GLU A 104 -1.11 5.35 -5.48
C GLU A 104 -1.98 5.33 -4.22
N ALA A 105 -1.91 4.28 -3.41
CA ALA A 105 -2.53 4.21 -2.09
C ALA A 105 -1.98 5.30 -1.16
N TYR A 106 -0.67 5.57 -1.19
CA TYR A 106 -0.06 6.67 -0.45
C TYR A 106 -0.55 8.05 -0.90
N VAL A 107 -0.55 8.33 -2.21
CA VAL A 107 -0.95 9.64 -2.78
C VAL A 107 -2.43 9.93 -2.53
N ASN A 108 -3.28 8.92 -2.69
CA ASN A 108 -4.73 9.07 -2.64
C ASN A 108 -5.35 8.81 -1.26
N GLY A 109 -4.52 8.44 -0.29
CA GLY A 109 -4.93 7.88 1.00
C GLY A 109 -5.33 6.41 0.88
N VAL A 110 -5.05 5.64 1.94
CA VAL A 110 -5.41 4.23 2.01
C VAL A 110 -6.94 4.13 2.09
N SER A 111 -7.55 3.66 1.01
CA SER A 111 -8.97 3.33 0.96
C SER A 111 -9.09 1.93 0.44
N THR A 112 -9.75 1.05 1.20
CA THR A 112 -9.99 -0.35 0.83
C THR A 112 -10.52 -0.47 -0.59
N ARG A 113 -11.48 0.40 -0.97
CA ARG A 113 -12.08 0.45 -2.31
C ARG A 113 -11.11 0.88 -3.42
N LYS A 114 -10.13 1.74 -3.13
CA LYS A 114 -9.13 2.17 -4.13
C LYS A 114 -8.07 1.09 -4.30
N VAL A 115 -7.64 0.48 -3.20
CA VAL A 115 -6.69 -0.64 -3.22
C VAL A 115 -7.30 -1.85 -3.92
N ASP A 116 -8.56 -2.21 -3.63
CA ASP A 116 -9.30 -3.28 -4.31
C ASP A 116 -9.24 -3.11 -5.84
N ARG A 117 -9.61 -1.91 -6.34
CA ARG A 117 -9.62 -1.60 -7.79
C ARG A 117 -8.23 -1.69 -8.42
N LEU A 118 -7.20 -1.30 -7.68
CA LEU A 118 -5.83 -1.32 -8.17
C LEU A 118 -5.29 -2.75 -8.25
N VAL A 119 -5.57 -3.57 -7.25
CA VAL A 119 -5.25 -5.00 -7.24
C VAL A 119 -5.94 -5.73 -8.40
N GLU A 120 -7.23 -5.44 -8.64
CA GLU A 120 -7.97 -5.96 -9.80
C GLU A 120 -7.32 -5.54 -11.14
N GLN A 121 -6.91 -4.28 -11.27
CA GLN A 121 -6.24 -3.78 -12.48
C GLN A 121 -4.86 -4.40 -12.74
N LEU A 122 -4.20 -4.91 -11.70
CA LEU A 122 -2.95 -5.64 -11.82
C LEU A 122 -3.12 -7.11 -12.26
N GLY A 123 -4.36 -7.60 -12.42
CA GLY A 123 -4.63 -8.99 -12.78
C GLY A 123 -4.31 -9.98 -11.65
N ILE A 124 -4.25 -9.49 -10.41
CA ILE A 124 -4.13 -10.34 -9.23
C ILE A 124 -5.54 -10.85 -8.89
N ASP A 125 -5.96 -11.89 -9.59
CA ASP A 125 -7.22 -12.58 -9.31
C ASP A 125 -7.12 -13.33 -7.97
N GLY A 126 -8.00 -13.03 -7.01
CA GLY A 126 -8.17 -13.83 -5.79
C GLY A 126 -7.97 -13.14 -4.43
N MET A 127 -7.60 -11.85 -4.38
CA MET A 127 -7.57 -11.15 -3.09
C MET A 127 -8.99 -10.96 -2.52
N SER A 128 -9.28 -11.58 -1.38
CA SER A 128 -10.55 -11.37 -0.67
C SER A 128 -10.61 -9.97 -0.04
N LYS A 129 -11.81 -9.41 0.12
CA LYS A 129 -12.04 -8.10 0.76
C LYS A 129 -11.43 -8.01 2.15
N ASP A 130 -11.47 -9.09 2.92
CA ASP A 130 -10.88 -9.14 4.26
C ASP A 130 -9.35 -9.05 4.21
N ARG A 131 -8.73 -9.64 3.18
CA ARG A 131 -7.27 -9.53 2.94
C ARG A 131 -6.88 -8.14 2.47
N VAL A 132 -7.66 -7.52 1.58
CA VAL A 132 -7.41 -6.12 1.20
C VAL A 132 -7.58 -5.18 2.38
N SER A 133 -8.57 -5.42 3.24
CA SER A 133 -8.71 -4.66 4.48
C SER A 133 -7.55 -4.87 5.44
N ALA A 134 -7.03 -6.09 5.59
CA ALA A 134 -5.87 -6.37 6.42
C ALA A 134 -4.62 -5.67 5.88
N LEU A 135 -4.41 -5.72 4.56
CA LEU A 135 -3.34 -5.02 3.87
C LEU A 135 -3.41 -3.50 4.08
N CYS A 136 -4.60 -2.92 3.93
CA CYS A 136 -4.82 -1.49 4.17
C CYS A 136 -4.45 -1.10 5.61
N ARG A 137 -4.86 -1.89 6.61
CA ARG A 137 -4.52 -1.61 8.02
C ARG A 137 -3.01 -1.64 8.26
N ALA A 138 -2.33 -2.63 7.70
CA ALA A 138 -0.88 -2.74 7.84
C ALA A 138 -0.15 -1.58 7.13
N LEU A 139 -0.67 -1.10 5.99
CA LEU A 139 -0.17 0.13 5.35
C LEU A 139 -0.45 1.38 6.19
N ASP A 140 -1.63 1.49 6.80
CA ASP A 140 -1.98 2.60 7.70
C ASP A 140 -1.05 2.65 8.92
N GLU A 141 -0.69 1.49 9.49
CA GLU A 141 0.29 1.40 10.57
C GLU A 141 1.66 1.93 10.15
N GLN A 142 2.15 1.57 8.96
CA GLN A 142 3.41 2.09 8.42
C GLN A 142 3.35 3.61 8.20
N VAL A 143 2.23 4.12 7.66
CA VAL A 143 2.02 5.55 7.47
C VAL A 143 2.04 6.28 8.82
N GLU A 144 1.40 5.71 9.84
CA GLU A 144 1.35 6.32 11.16
C GLU A 144 2.73 6.34 11.83
N LEU A 145 3.51 5.26 11.73
CA LEU A 145 4.91 5.23 12.17
C LEU A 145 5.74 6.33 11.50
N PHE A 146 5.58 6.51 10.19
CA PHE A 146 6.26 7.56 9.45
C PHE A 146 5.84 8.97 9.91
N ARG A 147 4.55 9.17 10.23
CA ARG A 147 4.02 10.45 10.71
C ARG A 147 4.46 10.79 12.14
N GLN A 148 4.56 9.78 13.01
CA GLN A 148 4.93 9.95 14.41
C GLN A 148 6.44 9.90 14.66
N ARG A 149 7.25 9.65 13.63
CA ARG A 149 8.71 9.52 13.79
C ARG A 149 9.33 10.78 14.42
N PRO A 150 10.32 10.61 15.31
CA PRO A 150 11.06 11.75 15.84
C PRO A 150 11.83 12.45 14.71
N LEU A 151 11.76 13.78 14.68
CA LEU A 151 12.59 14.60 13.81
C LEU A 151 13.92 14.86 14.53
N GLU A 152 14.89 13.97 14.30
CA GLU A 152 16.22 14.12 14.88
C GLU A 152 17.04 15.18 14.11
N GLY A 153 17.80 15.99 14.83
CA GLY A 153 18.69 17.02 14.26
C GLY A 153 18.16 18.46 14.34
N ALA A 154 19.00 19.40 13.91
CA ALA A 154 18.65 20.81 13.83
C ALA A 154 18.14 21.15 12.41
N TYR A 155 16.94 21.72 12.33
CA TYR A 155 16.31 22.13 11.08
C TYR A 155 16.29 23.67 11.00
N PRO A 156 17.33 24.31 10.42
CA PRO A 156 17.41 25.78 10.38
C PRO A 156 16.33 26.43 9.52
N TYR A 157 15.71 25.67 8.61
CA TYR A 157 14.63 26.12 7.74
C TYR A 157 13.50 25.11 7.71
N LEU A 158 12.26 25.60 7.76
CA LEU A 158 11.03 24.82 7.63
C LEU A 158 10.16 25.46 6.55
N TRP A 159 9.82 24.70 5.52
CA TRP A 159 8.85 25.12 4.52
C TRP A 159 7.50 24.50 4.83
N LEU A 160 6.47 25.33 4.83
CA LEU A 160 5.08 24.92 4.99
C LEU A 160 4.38 25.13 3.66
N ASP A 161 3.74 24.08 3.17
CA ASP A 161 2.85 24.14 2.01
C ASP A 161 1.44 23.75 2.45
N ALA A 162 0.45 24.41 1.87
CA ALA A 162 -0.95 24.19 2.19
C ALA A 162 -1.74 24.01 0.89
N LYS A 163 -2.42 22.86 0.78
CA LYS A 163 -3.31 22.58 -0.35
C LYS A 163 -4.76 22.65 0.10
N VAL A 164 -5.49 23.66 -0.37
CA VAL A 164 -6.93 23.75 -0.16
C VAL A 164 -7.61 22.74 -1.09
N ARG A 165 -8.36 21.78 -0.52
CA ARG A 165 -9.33 21.00 -1.28
C ARG A 165 -10.71 21.59 -1.06
N HIS A 166 -11.34 22.06 -2.13
CA HIS A 166 -12.77 22.26 -2.14
C HIS A 166 -13.42 20.89 -2.23
N GLU A 167 -13.73 20.31 -1.07
CA GLU A 167 -14.70 19.22 -1.03
C GLU A 167 -16.05 19.88 -1.31
N ALA A 168 -16.65 19.55 -2.45
CA ALA A 168 -17.96 20.05 -2.81
C ALA A 168 -18.96 19.51 -1.78
N LEU A 169 -19.21 20.31 -0.72
CA LEU A 169 -20.43 20.26 0.07
C LEU A 169 -21.58 20.80 -0.80
N LEU A 170 -21.84 20.11 -1.90
CA LEU A 170 -23.14 20.04 -2.53
C LEU A 170 -23.74 18.79 -1.86
N ASP A 171 -24.68 18.83 -0.92
CA ASP A 171 -26.02 19.35 -1.17
C ASP A 171 -26.89 19.26 0.12
N ARG A 172 -26.55 19.97 1.22
CA ARG A 172 -27.39 19.92 2.46
C ARG A 172 -27.58 21.21 3.25
N ALA A 173 -26.97 22.32 2.85
CA ALA A 173 -27.29 23.61 3.45
C ALA A 173 -27.37 24.63 2.33
N GLY A 174 -28.57 25.12 2.03
CA GLY A 174 -28.78 26.15 1.02
C GLY A 174 -28.07 27.45 1.40
N TRP A 175 -26.83 27.63 0.97
CA TRP A 175 -26.13 28.90 1.02
C TRP A 175 -26.07 29.48 -0.40
N GLU A 176 -26.67 30.65 -0.56
CA GLU A 176 -26.56 31.46 -1.78
C GLU A 176 -25.10 31.88 -1.99
N THR A 177 -24.71 32.01 -3.25
CA THR A 177 -23.37 32.45 -3.64
C THR A 177 -23.00 33.78 -2.99
N PRO A 178 -21.77 33.94 -2.47
CA PRO A 178 -21.36 35.21 -1.86
C PRO A 178 -21.36 36.33 -2.91
N PRO A 179 -21.77 37.56 -2.56
CA PRO A 179 -21.80 38.67 -3.50
C PRO A 179 -20.39 38.99 -4.03
N PRO A 180 -20.29 39.47 -5.28
CA PRO A 180 -18.99 39.72 -5.92
C PRO A 180 -18.22 40.81 -5.17
N GLY A 181 -17.01 40.49 -4.71
CA GLY A 181 -16.08 41.43 -4.07
C GLY A 181 -15.58 41.04 -2.66
N CYS A 182 -16.03 39.93 -2.07
CA CYS A 182 -15.61 39.54 -0.73
C CYS A 182 -14.32 38.70 -0.73
N HIS A 183 -13.15 39.35 -0.52
CA HIS A 183 -11.83 38.74 -0.34
C HIS A 183 -11.51 38.40 1.13
N SER A 184 -12.45 37.84 1.89
CA SER A 184 -12.14 37.32 3.22
C SER A 184 -12.60 35.87 3.36
N SER A 185 -11.67 34.95 3.14
CA SER A 185 -11.83 33.57 3.60
C SER A 185 -11.73 33.54 5.13
N LEU A 186 -12.89 33.48 5.78
CA LEU A 186 -12.99 33.18 7.21
C LEU A 186 -12.42 31.78 7.48
N VAL A 187 -11.22 31.76 8.09
CA VAL A 187 -10.59 30.54 8.59
C VAL A 187 -11.28 30.17 9.91
N LYS A 188 -12.06 29.10 9.92
CA LYS A 188 -12.43 28.43 11.17
C LYS A 188 -11.29 27.47 11.55
N LEU A 189 -10.35 27.96 12.33
CA LEU A 189 -9.45 27.09 13.12
C LEU A 189 -10.30 26.37 14.15
N ARG A 190 -10.45 25.05 14.01
CA ARG A 190 -10.80 24.18 15.14
C ARG A 190 -9.56 23.37 15.49
N ALA A 191 -8.93 23.77 16.59
CA ALA A 191 -8.00 22.92 17.30
C ALA A 191 -8.78 21.78 17.96
N ALA A 192 -8.33 20.55 17.71
CA ALA A 192 -8.45 19.40 18.60
C ALA A 192 -7.42 18.36 18.12
#